data_AF-W2KUH7-F1
#
_entry.id   AF-W2KUH7-F1
#
_cell.length_a   1.000
_cell.length_b   1.000
_cell.length_c   1.000
_cell.angle_alpha   90.00
_cell.angle_beta   90.00
_cell.angle_gamma   90.00
#
_symmetry.space_group_name_H-M   'P 1'
#
loop_
_entity.id
_entity.type
_entity.pdbx_description
1 polymer ?
#
loop_
_entity_poly.entity_id
_entity_poly.type
_entity_poly.pdbx_seq_one_letter_code
_entity_poly.pdbx_strand_id
1 'polypeptide(L)'
;MKTGSLIAAATTTLAAFTAPAQVAAAECSTLSLVVTFLPLLTNANTCASNTGYSLYPFTGLPTADELTLICADTTCTKLLAEASALDLPDCTVTYDGVSYNVKNELTLYATACGVARKYSRWGLIALSFRNNAFVFFNELVLMCNFHLRRLKIPFEPKTVRY
;
A
#
# COMPACT_ATOMS: atom_id res chain seq x y z
N MET A 1 49.86 -54.28 -39.98
CA MET A 1 48.50 -53.81 -40.33
C MET A 1 47.75 -53.52 -39.03
N LYS A 2 47.28 -52.26 -38.88
CA LYS A 2 45.98 -51.84 -38.30
C LYS A 2 45.62 -52.26 -36.84
N THR A 3 45.12 -51.43 -35.93
CA THR A 3 44.56 -50.07 -36.00
C THR A 3 44.53 -49.50 -34.57
N GLY A 4 44.84 -48.22 -34.40
CA GLY A 4 44.61 -47.50 -33.15
C GLY A 4 43.13 -47.16 -32.93
N SER A 5 42.75 -46.90 -31.68
CA SER A 5 41.48 -46.27 -31.34
C SER A 5 41.75 -45.23 -30.25
N LEU A 6 41.47 -43.97 -30.58
CA LEU A 6 41.51 -42.82 -29.68
C LEU A 6 40.07 -42.57 -29.23
N ILE A 7 39.80 -42.71 -27.93
CA ILE A 7 38.51 -42.34 -27.34
C ILE A 7 38.54 -40.83 -27.12
N ALA A 8 37.68 -40.10 -27.82
CA ALA A 8 37.49 -38.67 -27.63
C ALA A 8 36.83 -38.42 -26.27
N ALA A 9 37.53 -37.73 -25.36
CA ALA A 9 36.98 -37.24 -24.11
C ALA A 9 36.14 -36.00 -24.39
N ALA A 10 34.81 -36.13 -24.33
CA ALA A 10 33.89 -35.01 -24.38
C ALA A 10 33.94 -34.26 -23.02
N THR A 11 34.57 -33.09 -23.02
CA THR A 11 34.58 -32.17 -21.88
C THR A 11 33.20 -31.51 -21.75
N THR A 12 32.36 -32.02 -20.86
CA THR A 12 31.10 -31.38 -20.49
C THR A 12 31.41 -30.11 -19.70
N THR A 13 31.29 -28.95 -20.32
CA THR A 13 31.34 -27.65 -19.65
C THR A 13 30.14 -27.52 -18.72
N LEU A 14 30.39 -27.61 -17.41
CA LEU A 14 29.39 -27.35 -16.39
C LEU A 14 29.06 -25.85 -16.42
N ALA A 15 27.94 -25.49 -17.03
CA ALA A 15 27.43 -24.13 -16.99
C ALA A 15 27.14 -23.78 -15.52
N ALA A 16 27.92 -22.86 -14.97
CA ALA A 16 27.67 -22.32 -13.64
C ALA A 16 26.31 -21.60 -13.66
N PHE A 17 25.32 -22.20 -13.00
CA PHE A 17 24.09 -21.51 -12.66
C PHE A 17 24.45 -20.37 -11.70
N THR A 18 24.60 -19.16 -12.22
CA THR A 18 24.65 -17.95 -11.38
C THR A 18 23.25 -17.78 -10.79
N ALA A 19 23.08 -18.18 -9.54
CA ALA A 19 21.89 -17.85 -8.77
C ALA A 19 21.75 -16.32 -8.73
N PRO A 20 20.55 -15.75 -8.95
CA PRO A 20 20.35 -14.32 -8.79
C PRO A 20 20.70 -13.94 -7.36
N ALA A 21 21.57 -12.93 -7.20
CA ALA A 21 21.85 -12.35 -5.90
C ALA A 21 20.51 -11.88 -5.30
N GLN A 22 20.17 -12.42 -4.14
CA GLN A 22 18.99 -12.02 -3.39
C GLN A 22 19.21 -10.56 -2.98
N VAL A 23 18.55 -9.62 -3.65
CA VAL A 23 18.55 -8.23 -3.23
C VAL A 23 17.80 -8.20 -1.91
N ALA A 24 18.53 -8.14 -0.79
CA ALA A 24 17.93 -7.90 0.51
C ALA A 24 17.08 -6.62 0.38
N ALA A 25 15.80 -6.72 0.74
CA ALA A 25 14.93 -5.56 0.77
C ALA A 25 15.59 -4.50 1.66
N ALA A 26 15.57 -3.24 1.22
CA ALA A 26 16.16 -2.17 2.02
C ALA A 26 15.42 -2.10 3.36
N GLU A 27 16.17 -2.07 4.46
CA GLU A 27 15.62 -1.77 5.78
C GLU A 27 15.00 -0.38 5.74
N CYS A 28 13.82 -0.27 6.30
CA CYS A 28 13.09 0.97 6.29
C CYS A 28 13.81 2.04 7.12
N SER A 29 14.01 3.23 6.54
CA SER A 29 14.40 4.39 7.32
C SER A 29 13.27 4.72 8.31
N THR A 30 13.57 4.66 9.61
CA THR A 30 12.62 4.99 10.68
C THR A 30 11.99 6.36 10.47
N LEU A 31 12.80 7.34 10.06
CA LEU A 31 12.39 8.71 9.79
C LEU A 31 11.40 8.80 8.61
N SER A 32 11.64 8.03 7.55
CA SER A 32 10.73 7.95 6.41
C SER A 32 9.39 7.33 6.81
N LEU A 33 9.38 6.26 7.62
CA LEU A 33 8.12 5.69 8.11
C LEU A 33 7.37 6.68 8.98
N VAL A 34 8.04 7.32 9.94
CA VAL A 34 7.40 8.27 10.86
C VAL A 34 6.67 9.35 10.07
N VAL A 35 7.31 9.93 9.05
CA VAL A 35 6.71 10.97 8.21
C VAL A 35 5.51 10.43 7.42
N THR A 36 5.62 9.23 6.85
CA THR A 36 4.52 8.62 6.09
C THR A 36 3.32 8.24 6.98
N PHE A 37 3.55 7.78 8.21
CA PHE A 37 2.51 7.38 9.16
C PHE A 37 1.93 8.53 9.99
N LEU A 38 2.59 9.69 10.03
CA LEU A 38 2.14 10.86 10.79
C LEU A 38 0.65 11.21 10.62
N PRO A 39 0.07 11.25 9.40
CA PRO A 39 -1.37 11.54 9.24
C PRO A 39 -2.28 10.45 9.80
N LEU A 40 -1.77 9.24 10.01
CA LEU A 40 -2.53 8.08 10.49
C LEU A 40 -2.42 7.88 12.00
N LEU A 41 -1.52 8.60 12.67
CA LEU A 41 -1.12 8.33 14.04
C LEU A 41 -2.30 8.37 15.03
N THR A 42 -3.27 9.26 14.81
CA THR A 42 -4.47 9.32 15.66
C THR A 42 -5.30 8.04 15.53
N ASN A 43 -5.59 7.60 14.30
CA ASN A 43 -6.37 6.37 14.07
C ASN A 43 -5.58 5.13 14.51
N ALA A 44 -4.26 5.13 14.36
CA ALA A 44 -3.37 4.06 14.83
C ALA A 44 -3.43 3.87 16.35
N ASN A 45 -3.31 4.96 17.12
CA ASN A 45 -3.40 4.90 18.58
C ASN A 45 -4.79 4.47 19.05
N THR A 46 -5.85 4.99 18.44
CA THR A 46 -7.23 4.58 18.78
C THR A 46 -7.47 3.10 18.44
N CYS A 47 -7.00 2.63 17.29
CA CYS A 47 -7.09 1.22 16.91
C CYS A 47 -6.37 0.32 17.92
N ALA A 48 -5.15 0.71 18.34
CA ALA A 48 -4.40 -0.02 19.35
C ALA A 48 -5.12 -0.05 20.70
N SER A 49 -5.72 1.08 21.12
CA SER A 49 -6.52 1.12 22.35
C SER A 49 -7.77 0.24 22.31
N ASN A 50 -8.39 0.08 21.14
CA ASN A 50 -9.62 -0.70 20.98
C ASN A 50 -9.37 -2.21 20.87
N THR A 51 -8.21 -2.59 20.31
CA THR A 51 -7.94 -3.99 19.92
C THR A 51 -6.79 -4.64 20.69
N GLY A 52 -5.94 -3.84 21.35
CA GLY A 52 -4.69 -4.30 21.96
C GLY A 52 -3.52 -4.41 20.98
N TYR A 53 -3.75 -4.29 19.68
CA TYR A 53 -2.72 -4.44 18.65
C TYR A 53 -2.15 -3.10 18.17
N SER A 54 -0.83 -2.92 18.30
CA SER A 54 -0.14 -1.73 17.80
C SER A 54 0.40 -1.93 16.39
N LEU A 55 -0.29 -1.34 15.42
CA LEU A 55 0.18 -1.23 14.03
C LEU A 55 1.42 -0.32 13.93
N TYR A 56 1.46 0.74 14.73
CA TYR A 56 2.58 1.68 14.78
C TYR A 56 2.79 2.20 16.22
N PRO A 57 3.99 2.06 16.81
CA PRO A 57 5.16 1.35 16.28
C PRO A 57 4.86 -0.14 16.06
N PHE A 58 5.53 -0.75 15.08
CA PHE A 58 5.29 -2.15 14.70
C PHE A 58 5.70 -3.09 15.84
N THR A 59 4.79 -3.95 16.24
CA THR A 59 4.97 -4.89 17.37
C THR A 59 4.89 -6.36 16.93
N GLY A 60 5.07 -6.62 15.63
CA GLY A 60 4.90 -7.95 15.03
C GLY A 60 3.56 -8.11 14.32
N LEU A 61 3.32 -9.32 13.81
CA LEU A 61 2.06 -9.67 13.15
C LEU A 61 0.93 -9.82 14.20
N PRO A 62 -0.30 -9.38 13.89
CA PRO A 62 -1.43 -9.64 14.77
C PRO A 62 -1.74 -11.14 14.78
N THR A 63 -2.16 -11.64 15.94
CA THR A 63 -2.77 -12.96 16.05
C THR A 63 -4.11 -13.02 15.31
N ALA A 64 -4.66 -14.22 15.10
CA ALA A 64 -5.96 -14.37 14.44
C ALA A 64 -7.11 -13.67 15.20
N ASP A 65 -7.05 -13.69 16.54
CA ASP A 65 -8.05 -13.04 17.39
C ASP A 65 -7.91 -11.52 17.33
N GLU A 66 -6.70 -10.99 17.40
CA GLU A 66 -6.44 -9.54 17.22
C GLU A 66 -6.86 -9.07 15.82
N LEU A 67 -6.55 -9.83 14.77
CA LEU A 67 -6.98 -9.50 13.41
C LEU A 67 -8.50 -9.44 13.29
N THR A 68 -9.22 -10.35 13.98
CA THR A 68 -10.68 -10.32 14.02
C THR A 68 -11.20 -9.05 14.68
N LEU A 69 -10.59 -8.61 15.79
CA LEU A 69 -10.92 -7.34 16.46
C LEU A 69 -10.60 -6.13 15.57
N ILE A 70 -9.45 -6.12 14.90
CA ILE A 70 -9.04 -5.08 13.96
C ILE A 70 -10.04 -4.94 12.81
N CYS A 71 -10.50 -6.06 12.24
CA CYS A 71 -11.47 -6.02 11.14
C CYS A 71 -12.89 -5.64 11.59
N ALA A 72 -13.24 -5.86 12.85
CA ALA A 72 -14.53 -5.47 13.41
C ALA A 72 -14.58 -3.98 13.83
N ASP A 73 -13.43 -3.38 14.14
CA ASP A 73 -13.34 -1.98 14.57
C ASP A 73 -13.33 -0.99 13.38
N THR A 74 -14.23 -0.01 13.42
CA THR A 74 -14.38 1.00 12.35
C THR A 74 -13.18 1.94 12.23
N THR A 75 -12.46 2.19 13.32
CA THR A 75 -11.26 3.05 13.33
C THR A 75 -10.08 2.30 12.72
N CYS A 76 -9.92 1.02 13.07
CA CYS A 76 -8.90 0.14 12.50
C CYS A 76 -9.11 -0.10 11.00
N THR A 77 -10.33 -0.38 10.57
CA THR A 77 -10.64 -0.55 9.14
C THR A 77 -10.45 0.72 8.33
N LYS A 78 -10.77 1.89 8.90
CA LYS A 78 -10.43 3.20 8.32
C LYS A 78 -8.93 3.41 8.22
N LEU A 79 -8.18 3.11 9.29
CA LEU A 79 -6.72 3.16 9.31
C LEU A 79 -6.11 2.30 8.19
N LEU A 80 -6.54 1.04 8.05
CA LEU A 80 -6.04 0.13 7.02
C LEU A 80 -6.38 0.62 5.60
N ALA A 81 -7.57 1.19 5.40
CA ALA A 81 -7.96 1.76 4.12
C ALA A 81 -7.14 3.02 3.77
N GLU A 82 -6.84 3.88 4.75
CA GLU A 82 -6.01 5.07 4.55
C GLU A 82 -4.54 4.70 4.35
N ALA A 83 -4.01 3.75 5.13
CA ALA A 83 -2.64 3.27 5.03
C ALA A 83 -2.35 2.58 3.69
N SER A 84 -3.25 1.70 3.23
CA SER A 84 -3.10 1.03 1.93
C SER A 84 -3.23 1.99 0.74
N ALA A 85 -3.74 3.20 0.96
CA ALA A 85 -3.85 4.23 -0.06
C ALA A 85 -2.68 5.24 -0.04
N LEU A 86 -1.81 5.19 0.98
CA LEU A 86 -0.57 5.94 0.99
C LEU A 86 0.46 5.31 0.06
N ASP A 87 1.37 6.13 -0.46
CA ASP A 87 2.55 5.65 -1.18
C ASP A 87 3.60 5.15 -0.17
N LEU A 88 3.34 3.96 0.38
CA LEU A 88 4.22 3.33 1.36
C LEU A 88 5.53 2.89 0.68
N PRO A 89 6.69 3.16 1.31
CA PRO A 89 7.97 2.68 0.79
C PRO A 89 8.00 1.16 0.77
N ASP A 90 8.57 0.61 -0.31
CA ASP A 90 8.79 -0.84 -0.45
C ASP A 90 10.06 -1.23 0.31
N CYS A 91 9.93 -1.30 1.63
CA CYS A 91 11.03 -1.55 2.55
C CYS A 91 10.59 -2.53 3.65
N THR A 92 11.57 -3.06 4.38
CA THR A 92 11.35 -4.03 5.46
C THR A 92 11.60 -3.47 6.84
N VAL A 93 10.86 -3.95 7.82
CA VAL A 93 11.12 -3.77 9.25
C VAL A 93 11.43 -5.12 9.86
N THR A 94 12.51 -5.21 10.64
CA THR A 94 12.86 -6.44 11.32
C THR A 94 12.27 -6.47 12.74
N TYR A 95 11.50 -7.52 13.05
CA TYR A 95 10.92 -7.80 14.36
C TYR A 95 11.19 -9.26 14.73
N ASP A 96 11.73 -9.50 15.93
CA ASP A 96 12.15 -10.84 16.41
C ASP A 96 13.03 -11.62 15.40
N GLY A 97 13.89 -10.91 14.68
CA GLY A 97 14.80 -11.50 13.69
C GLY A 97 14.14 -11.86 12.35
N VAL A 98 12.86 -11.51 12.16
CA VAL A 98 12.12 -11.71 10.90
C VAL A 98 11.86 -10.36 10.24
N SER A 99 12.17 -10.25 8.95
CA SER A 99 11.96 -9.03 8.18
C SER A 99 10.58 -9.05 7.51
N TYR A 100 9.77 -8.02 7.78
CA TYR A 100 8.42 -7.85 7.25
C TYR A 100 8.36 -6.65 6.32
N ASN A 101 7.76 -6.82 5.15
CA ASN A 101 7.58 -5.71 4.23
C ASN A 101 6.32 -4.92 4.62
N VAL A 102 6.50 -3.68 5.05
CA VAL A 102 5.43 -2.85 5.64
C VAL A 102 4.25 -2.68 4.68
N LYS A 103 4.54 -2.46 3.39
CA LYS A 103 3.52 -2.28 2.36
C LYS A 103 2.71 -3.56 2.13
N ASN A 104 3.40 -4.70 2.09
CA ASN A 104 2.76 -6.00 1.89
C ASN A 104 1.88 -6.37 3.10
N GLU A 105 2.37 -6.21 4.32
CA GLU A 105 1.61 -6.53 5.53
C GLU A 105 0.35 -5.68 5.64
N LEU A 106 0.45 -4.37 5.41
CA LEU A 106 -0.72 -3.48 5.42
C LEU A 106 -1.73 -3.82 4.34
N THR A 107 -1.26 -4.19 3.15
CA THR A 107 -2.13 -4.63 2.05
C THR A 107 -2.83 -5.94 2.40
N LEU A 108 -2.13 -6.85 3.08
CA LEU A 108 -2.67 -8.13 3.51
C LEU A 108 -3.76 -7.93 4.56
N TYR A 109 -3.53 -7.10 5.59
CA TYR A 109 -4.55 -6.77 6.60
C TYR A 109 -5.76 -6.07 5.99
N ALA A 110 -5.53 -5.08 5.13
CA ALA A 110 -6.61 -4.39 4.43
C ALA A 110 -7.44 -5.34 3.57
N THR A 111 -6.79 -6.32 2.91
CA THR A 111 -7.47 -7.33 2.11
C THR A 111 -8.26 -8.31 2.98
N ALA A 112 -7.66 -8.79 4.07
CA ALA A 112 -8.31 -9.67 5.04
C ALA A 112 -9.56 -9.04 5.65
N CYS A 113 -9.51 -7.74 5.97
CA CYS A 113 -10.66 -6.99 6.48
C CYS A 113 -11.62 -6.49 5.37
N GLY A 114 -11.37 -6.80 4.09
CA GLY A 114 -12.24 -6.39 2.98
C GLY A 114 -12.24 -4.88 2.69
N VAL A 115 -11.24 -4.14 3.19
CA VAL A 115 -11.11 -2.69 3.04
C VAL A 115 -10.00 -2.25 2.08
N ALA A 116 -9.24 -3.21 1.53
CA ALA A 116 -8.34 -2.94 0.41
C ALA A 116 -9.16 -2.32 -0.72
N ARG A 117 -8.98 -1.02 -0.92
CA ARG A 117 -9.52 -0.33 -2.09
C ARG A 117 -8.96 -1.08 -3.28
N LYS A 118 -9.81 -1.76 -4.07
CA LYS A 118 -9.42 -2.15 -5.42
C LYS A 118 -8.78 -0.90 -6.02
N TYR A 119 -7.51 -0.97 -6.38
CA TYR A 119 -6.79 0.06 -7.13
C TYR A 119 -7.43 0.16 -8.52
N SER A 120 -8.71 0.52 -8.60
CA SER A 120 -9.28 1.11 -9.81
C SER A 120 -8.65 2.48 -9.90
N ARG A 121 -7.88 2.68 -10.96
CA ARG A 121 -7.16 3.87 -11.43
C ARG A 121 -7.69 5.26 -11.03
N TRP A 122 -8.96 5.38 -10.68
CA TRP A 122 -9.64 6.58 -10.18
C TRP A 122 -9.46 6.88 -8.68
N GLY A 123 -9.04 5.91 -7.85
CA GLY A 123 -8.84 6.12 -6.40
C GLY A 123 -7.57 6.94 -6.06
N LEU A 124 -6.50 6.75 -6.84
CA LEU A 124 -5.25 7.54 -6.74
C LEU A 124 -5.50 9.03 -7.01
N ILE A 125 -6.41 9.34 -7.93
CA ILE A 125 -6.80 10.73 -8.24
C ILE A 125 -7.46 11.37 -7.01
N ALA A 126 -8.39 10.68 -6.34
CA ALA A 126 -9.09 11.20 -5.17
C ALA A 126 -8.19 11.44 -3.93
N LEU A 127 -7.16 10.60 -3.71
CA LEU A 127 -6.20 10.82 -2.63
C LEU A 127 -5.19 11.92 -2.94
N SER A 128 -4.80 12.07 -4.21
CA SER A 128 -3.98 13.22 -4.64
C SER A 128 -4.69 14.55 -4.40
N PHE A 129 -6.02 14.60 -4.47
CA PHE A 129 -6.79 15.81 -4.09
C PHE A 129 -6.80 16.08 -2.58
N ARG A 130 -6.65 15.06 -1.73
CA ARG A 130 -6.70 15.22 -0.27
C ARG A 130 -5.37 15.71 0.32
N ASN A 131 -4.23 15.28 -0.23
CA ASN A 131 -2.90 15.76 0.21
C ASN A 131 -2.47 17.07 -0.46
N ASN A 132 -3.14 17.51 -1.53
CA ASN A 132 -2.74 18.68 -2.34
C ASN A 132 -3.77 19.82 -2.31
N ALA A 133 -4.50 19.96 -1.19
CA ALA A 133 -5.51 21.00 -0.98
C ALA A 133 -4.95 22.44 -1.02
N PHE A 134 -3.63 22.63 -1.18
CA PHE A 134 -3.00 23.94 -1.26
C PHE A 134 -2.73 24.43 -2.71
N VAL A 135 -2.77 23.57 -3.74
CA VAL A 135 -2.33 23.94 -5.11
C VAL A 135 -3.46 23.93 -6.15
N PHE A 136 -4.60 23.28 -5.88
CA PHE A 136 -5.63 23.02 -6.90
C PHE A 136 -6.83 23.99 -6.90
N PHE A 137 -6.70 25.20 -6.34
CA PHE A 137 -7.80 26.17 -6.36
C PHE A 137 -7.93 26.91 -7.71
N ASN A 138 -6.91 26.91 -8.56
CA ASN A 138 -6.91 27.72 -9.79
C ASN A 138 -7.45 26.97 -11.04
N GLU A 139 -7.29 25.65 -11.12
CA GLU A 139 -7.70 24.84 -12.29
C GLU A 139 -9.18 24.39 -12.24
N LEU A 140 -9.82 24.38 -11.06
CA LEU A 140 -11.21 23.94 -10.90
C LEU A 140 -12.22 24.90 -11.56
N VAL A 141 -11.86 26.18 -11.71
CA VAL A 141 -12.69 27.20 -12.38
C VAL A 141 -12.79 26.93 -13.90
N LEU A 142 -11.75 26.37 -14.52
CA LEU A 142 -11.75 26.05 -15.95
C LEU A 142 -12.54 24.76 -16.25
N MET A 143 -12.42 23.72 -15.43
CA MET A 143 -13.12 22.45 -15.66
C MET A 143 -14.63 22.52 -15.39
N CYS A 144 -15.08 23.36 -14.46
CA CYS A 144 -16.51 23.56 -14.22
C CYS A 144 -17.21 24.24 -15.43
N ASN A 145 -16.48 25.08 -16.18
CA ASN A 145 -17.01 25.78 -17.35
C ASN A 145 -17.16 24.88 -18.60
N PHE A 146 -16.31 23.86 -18.74
CA PHE A 146 -16.33 22.99 -19.93
C PHE A 146 -17.42 21.91 -19.85
N HIS A 147 -17.75 21.43 -18.64
CA HIS A 147 -18.76 20.38 -18.47
C HIS A 147 -20.21 20.90 -18.47
N LEU A 148 -20.46 22.14 -18.02
CA LEU A 148 -21.80 22.74 -17.97
C LEU A 148 -22.38 23.12 -19.34
N ARG A 149 -21.57 23.19 -20.42
CA ARG A 149 -22.10 23.47 -21.78
C ARG A 149 -22.63 22.23 -22.51
N ARG A 150 -22.29 21.01 -22.06
CA ARG A 150 -22.71 19.76 -22.74
C ARG A 150 -24.01 19.16 -22.23
N LEU A 151 -24.47 19.53 -21.04
CA LEU A 151 -25.70 19.01 -20.47
C LEU A 151 -26.76 20.13 -20.52
N LYS A 152 -27.55 20.16 -21.61
CA LYS A 152 -28.81 20.91 -21.68
C LYS A 152 -29.79 20.32 -20.65
N ILE A 153 -29.57 20.58 -19.38
CA ILE A 153 -30.50 20.24 -18.31
C ILE A 153 -31.09 21.56 -17.82
N PRO A 154 -32.39 21.83 -18.05
CA PRO A 154 -33.02 23.01 -17.48
C PRO A 154 -33.03 22.89 -15.96
N PHE A 155 -32.45 23.89 -15.30
CA PHE A 155 -32.46 24.04 -13.86
C PHE A 155 -33.84 24.58 -13.46
N GLU A 156 -34.73 23.74 -12.93
CA GLU A 156 -35.91 24.20 -12.20
C GLU A 156 -35.54 24.37 -10.72
N PRO A 157 -35.42 25.61 -10.20
CA PRO A 157 -35.17 25.82 -8.79
C PRO A 157 -36.46 25.53 -8.01
N LYS A 158 -36.48 24.45 -7.23
CA LYS A 158 -37.48 24.31 -6.17
C LYS A 158 -37.20 25.36 -5.10
N THR A 159 -38.05 26.38 -5.06
CA THR A 159 -38.15 27.36 -3.99
C THR A 159 -38.46 26.67 -2.67
N VAL A 160 -37.49 26.70 -1.76
CA VAL A 160 -37.72 26.43 -0.34
C VAL A 160 -38.50 27.61 0.22
N ARG A 161 -39.78 27.41 0.56
CA ARG A 161 -40.53 28.36 1.40
C ARG A 161 -40.16 28.12 2.86
N TYR A 162 -39.70 29.19 3.51
CA TYR A 162 -39.59 29.31 4.97
C TYR A 162 -40.97 29.28 5.61
#